data_AF-S7MHT1-F1
#
_entry.id   AF-S7MHT1-F1
#
_cell.length_a   1.000
_cell.length_b   1.000
_cell.length_c   1.000
_cell.angle_alpha   90.00
_cell.angle_beta   90.00
_cell.angle_gamma   90.00
#
_symmetry.space_group_name_H-M   'P 1'
#
loop_
_entity.id
_entity.type
_entity.pdbx_description
1 polymer ?
#
loop_
_entity_poly.entity_id
_entity_poly.type
_entity_poly.pdbx_seq_one_letter_code
_entity_poly.pdbx_strand_id
1 'polypeptide(L)'
;MFYPPEPVLLKLQPTWVTVGKVFTMECRVPAVAPLENLTLTLLRGQEPLHMQRFEGATAAPQEAMITHNSTAHKEDGRHNFSCRAELDLQPRGGGLIQRTSQPQVLEIHEPMPDNQMVIIIAVVSVLLLLFVASVLLCFVFGQQWHQRRRGNYGVQAAWRRLRRSYRA
;
A
#
# COMPACT_ATOMS: atom_id res chain seq x y z
N MET A 1 -6.68 7.79 -46.58
CA MET A 1 -7.09 8.82 -45.60
C MET A 1 -6.99 8.21 -44.22
N PHE A 2 -6.49 8.94 -43.23
CA PHE A 2 -6.40 8.47 -41.85
C PHE A 2 -7.09 9.47 -40.92
N TYR A 3 -7.51 9.00 -39.76
CA TYR A 3 -8.11 9.81 -38.70
C TYR A 3 -7.23 9.68 -37.46
N PRO A 4 -6.60 10.77 -37.00
CA PRO A 4 -5.71 10.73 -35.84
C PRO A 4 -6.49 10.42 -34.55
N PRO A 5 -5.85 9.83 -33.53
CA PRO A 5 -6.51 9.49 -32.28
C PRO A 5 -6.74 10.74 -31.41
N GLU A 6 -7.71 11.58 -31.77
CA GLU A 6 -8.01 12.83 -31.07
C GLU A 6 -9.53 13.06 -30.94
N PRO A 7 -10.07 13.28 -29.72
CA PRO A 7 -9.40 13.32 -28.42
C PRO A 7 -9.10 11.91 -27.86
N VAL A 8 -8.12 11.83 -26.96
CA VAL A 8 -7.87 10.65 -26.10
C VAL A 8 -8.43 10.94 -24.71
N LEU A 9 -9.40 10.15 -24.27
CA LEU A 9 -10.13 10.38 -23.02
C LEU A 9 -9.83 9.26 -22.04
N LEU A 10 -9.24 9.60 -20.89
CA LEU A 10 -9.08 8.68 -19.77
C LEU A 10 -10.20 8.93 -18.75
N LYS A 11 -10.65 7.89 -18.07
CA LYS A 11 -11.56 7.97 -16.93
C LYS A 11 -11.14 6.96 -15.87
N LEU A 12 -10.90 7.44 -14.65
CA LEU A 12 -10.72 6.61 -13.45
C LEU A 12 -12.06 6.42 -12.73
N GLN A 13 -12.38 5.19 -12.36
CA GLN A 13 -13.62 4.85 -11.67
C GLN A 13 -13.35 3.87 -10.52
N PRO A 14 -13.63 4.24 -9.25
CA PRO A 14 -13.94 5.59 -8.76
C PRO A 14 -12.76 6.57 -8.86
N THR A 15 -12.99 7.87 -8.61
CA THR A 15 -11.93 8.89 -8.54
C THR A 15 -11.12 8.81 -7.24
N TRP A 16 -11.67 8.16 -6.22
CA TRP A 16 -11.02 7.88 -4.95
C TRP A 16 -11.19 6.42 -4.56
N VAL A 17 -10.19 5.81 -3.93
CA VAL A 17 -10.22 4.38 -3.58
C VAL A 17 -9.40 4.10 -2.33
N THR A 18 -9.82 3.11 -1.55
CA THR A 18 -9.05 2.65 -0.38
C THR A 18 -7.92 1.72 -0.80
N VAL A 19 -6.77 1.79 -0.14
CA VAL A 19 -5.65 0.86 -0.38
C VAL A 19 -6.14 -0.60 -0.33
N GLY A 20 -5.73 -1.40 -1.32
CA GLY A 20 -6.13 -2.80 -1.46
C GLY A 20 -7.50 -3.02 -2.12
N LYS A 21 -8.23 -1.97 -2.49
CA LYS A 21 -9.45 -2.06 -3.29
C LYS A 21 -9.15 -1.85 -4.77
N VAL A 22 -10.04 -2.34 -5.63
CA VAL A 22 -9.90 -2.27 -7.08
C VAL A 22 -10.48 -0.96 -7.61
N PHE A 23 -9.80 -0.36 -8.58
CA PHE A 23 -10.30 0.73 -9.40
C PHE A 23 -10.14 0.37 -10.89
N THR A 24 -10.94 1.01 -11.73
CA THR A 24 -10.98 0.79 -13.18
C THR A 24 -10.45 2.01 -13.92
N MET A 25 -9.54 1.76 -14.86
CA MET A 25 -9.07 2.73 -15.85
C MET A 25 -9.75 2.42 -17.18
N GLU A 26 -10.46 3.40 -17.72
CA GLU A 26 -11.12 3.31 -19.02
C GLU A 26 -10.53 4.39 -19.93
N CYS A 27 -9.98 4.00 -21.06
CA CYS A 27 -9.50 4.93 -22.08
C CYS A 27 -10.28 4.76 -23.38
N ARG A 28 -10.76 5.87 -23.92
CA ARG A 28 -11.62 5.94 -25.12
C ARG A 28 -11.04 6.91 -26.14
N VAL A 29 -11.03 6.47 -27.40
CA VAL A 29 -10.67 7.27 -28.58
C VAL A 29 -11.84 7.18 -29.57
N PRO A 30 -12.68 8.23 -29.69
CA PRO A 30 -13.98 8.11 -30.37
C PRO A 30 -13.93 7.85 -31.88
N ALA A 31 -12.93 8.38 -32.58
CA ALA A 31 -12.87 8.32 -34.04
C ALA A 31 -11.42 8.22 -34.52
N VAL A 32 -10.98 7.00 -34.82
CA VAL A 32 -9.62 6.71 -35.27
C VAL A 32 -9.63 5.67 -36.39
N ALA A 33 -8.76 5.86 -37.39
CA ALA A 33 -8.52 4.89 -38.44
C ALA A 33 -7.15 5.11 -39.09
N PRO A 34 -6.47 4.06 -39.57
CA PRO A 34 -6.84 2.64 -39.47
C PRO A 34 -6.80 2.11 -38.04
N LEU A 35 -7.79 1.28 -37.66
CA LEU A 35 -7.88 0.76 -36.30
C LEU A 35 -6.80 -0.32 -36.06
N GLU A 36 -6.47 -1.12 -37.07
CA GLU A 36 -5.48 -2.19 -37.00
C GLU A 36 -4.04 -1.70 -36.70
N ASN A 37 -3.80 -0.40 -36.89
CA ASN A 37 -2.51 0.23 -36.63
C ASN A 37 -2.48 1.01 -35.30
N LEU A 38 -3.57 0.95 -34.52
CA LEU A 38 -3.68 1.64 -33.24
C LEU A 38 -3.18 0.77 -32.10
N THR A 39 -2.37 1.36 -31.23
CA THR A 39 -2.03 0.81 -29.92
C THR A 39 -2.48 1.79 -28.84
N LEU A 40 -3.29 1.33 -27.89
CA LEU A 40 -3.61 2.08 -26.67
C LEU A 40 -2.81 1.54 -25.50
N THR A 41 -2.22 2.43 -24.71
CA THR A 41 -1.42 2.10 -23.52
C THR A 41 -1.89 2.92 -22.33
N LEU A 42 -2.29 2.25 -21.26
CA LEU A 42 -2.55 2.85 -19.95
C LEU A 42 -1.23 2.98 -19.19
N LEU A 43 -0.97 4.16 -18.64
CA LEU A 43 0.28 4.55 -18.02
C LEU A 43 0.05 4.98 -16.56
N ARG A 44 0.96 4.58 -15.68
CA ARG A 44 1.14 5.15 -14.34
C ARG A 44 2.44 5.94 -14.31
N GLY A 45 2.35 7.26 -14.29
CA GLY A 45 3.48 8.15 -14.56
C GLY A 45 4.00 7.91 -15.98
N GLN A 46 5.18 7.28 -16.09
CA GLN A 46 5.77 6.87 -17.38
C GLN A 46 5.76 5.34 -17.57
N GLU A 47 5.31 4.59 -16.57
CA GLU A 47 5.31 3.13 -16.59
C GLU A 47 4.07 2.60 -17.32
N PRO A 48 4.23 1.74 -18.34
CA PRO A 48 3.11 1.08 -19.00
C PRO A 48 2.49 0.01 -18.10
N LEU A 49 1.21 0.17 -17.75
CA LEU A 49 0.46 -0.80 -16.97
C LEU A 49 -0.23 -1.85 -17.85
N HIS A 50 -0.89 -1.38 -18.91
CA HIS A 50 -1.65 -2.24 -19.80
C HIS A 50 -1.64 -1.68 -21.21
N MET A 51 -1.53 -2.57 -22.19
CA MET A 51 -1.45 -2.21 -23.61
C MET A 51 -2.39 -3.10 -24.40
N GLN A 52 -3.12 -2.50 -25.34
CA GLN A 52 -4.01 -3.21 -26.25
C GLN A 52 -3.77 -2.75 -27.69
N ARG A 53 -3.69 -3.73 -28.58
CA ARG A 53 -3.75 -3.55 -30.03
C ARG A 53 -5.15 -3.92 -30.50
N PHE A 54 -5.55 -3.32 -31.62
CA PHE A 54 -6.88 -3.53 -32.17
C PHE A 54 -6.79 -4.28 -33.49
N GLU A 55 -7.85 -5.02 -33.80
CA GLU A 55 -8.02 -5.70 -35.08
C GLU A 55 -9.13 -5.02 -35.86
N GLY A 56 -9.05 -5.07 -37.20
CA GLY A 56 -10.06 -4.52 -38.09
C GLY A 56 -9.48 -3.49 -39.06
N ALA A 57 -9.58 -3.80 -40.36
CA ALA A 57 -8.94 -3.04 -41.43
C ALA A 57 -9.83 -1.97 -42.09
N THR A 58 -10.91 -1.56 -41.40
CA THR A 58 -11.88 -0.67 -42.03
C THR A 58 -11.29 0.72 -42.24
N ALA A 59 -11.50 1.29 -43.43
CA ALA A 59 -11.10 2.65 -43.74
C ALA A 59 -11.93 3.73 -42.99
N ALA A 60 -13.09 3.34 -42.46
CA ALA A 60 -13.95 4.23 -41.69
C ALA A 60 -13.39 4.43 -40.27
N PRO A 61 -13.47 5.66 -39.71
CA PRO A 61 -13.09 5.90 -38.32
C PRO A 61 -13.99 5.10 -37.38
N GLN A 62 -13.37 4.42 -36.43
CA GLN A 62 -14.04 3.62 -35.40
C GLN A 62 -13.67 4.12 -34.01
N GLU A 63 -14.50 3.76 -33.04
CA GLU A 63 -14.19 3.97 -31.64
C GLU A 63 -13.28 2.85 -31.13
N ALA A 64 -12.20 3.25 -30.45
CA ALA A 64 -11.32 2.33 -29.73
C ALA A 64 -11.44 2.55 -28.23
N MET A 65 -11.52 1.45 -27.47
CA MET A 65 -11.62 1.49 -26.00
C MET A 65 -10.77 0.39 -25.37
N ILE A 66 -10.04 0.74 -24.32
CA ILE A 66 -9.28 -0.19 -23.47
C ILE A 66 -9.69 0.04 -22.02
N THR A 67 -9.92 -1.07 -21.30
CA THR A 67 -10.31 -1.05 -19.88
C THR A 67 -9.37 -1.96 -19.09
N HIS A 68 -8.87 -1.47 -17.96
CA HIS A 68 -8.01 -2.24 -17.06
C HIS A 68 -8.38 -1.99 -15.60
N ASN A 69 -8.49 -3.07 -14.83
CA ASN A 69 -8.70 -3.03 -13.39
C ASN A 69 -7.36 -3.17 -12.70
N SER A 70 -7.07 -2.29 -11.74
CA SER A 70 -5.86 -2.37 -10.92
C SER A 70 -6.22 -2.25 -9.44
N THR A 71 -5.39 -2.82 -8.59
CA THR A 71 -5.53 -2.71 -7.13
C THR A 71 -4.82 -1.45 -6.67
N ALA A 72 -5.46 -0.65 -5.82
CA ALA A 72 -4.91 0.59 -5.33
C ALA A 72 -3.80 0.37 -4.31
N HIS A 73 -2.63 0.95 -4.57
CA HIS A 73 -1.50 0.98 -3.64
C HIS A 73 -1.23 2.40 -3.13
N LYS A 74 -0.60 2.55 -1.96
CA LYS A 74 -0.34 3.86 -1.35
C LYS A 74 0.50 4.78 -2.24
N GLU A 75 1.41 4.20 -3.02
CA GLU A 75 2.27 4.86 -3.99
C GLU A 75 1.54 5.37 -5.23
N ASP A 76 0.38 4.81 -5.58
CA ASP A 76 -0.37 5.25 -6.77
C ASP A 76 -0.85 6.70 -6.64
N GLY A 77 -1.07 7.18 -5.42
CA GLY A 77 -1.44 8.58 -5.13
C GLY A 77 -0.31 9.58 -5.36
N ARG A 78 0.90 9.11 -5.68
CA ARG A 78 2.05 9.93 -6.08
C ARG A 78 2.25 9.99 -7.59
N HIS A 79 1.46 9.25 -8.35
CA HIS A 79 1.61 9.12 -9.79
C HIS A 79 0.33 9.59 -10.50
N ASN A 80 0.52 10.13 -11.71
CA ASN A 80 -0.59 10.46 -12.58
C ASN A 80 -0.89 9.29 -13.50
N PHE A 81 -2.16 8.98 -13.68
CA PHE A 81 -2.62 8.04 -14.71
C PHE A 81 -2.85 8.78 -16.02
N SER A 82 -2.45 8.18 -17.12
CA SER A 82 -2.70 8.71 -18.47
C SER A 82 -2.95 7.58 -19.45
N CYS A 83 -3.59 7.89 -20.57
CA CYS A 83 -3.71 6.98 -21.69
C CYS A 83 -2.96 7.54 -22.89
N ARG A 84 -2.12 6.71 -23.50
CA ARG A 84 -1.38 7.02 -24.72
C ARG A 84 -1.96 6.23 -25.89
N ALA A 85 -2.29 6.94 -26.95
CA ALA A 85 -2.71 6.38 -28.22
C ALA A 85 -1.61 6.58 -29.26
N GLU A 86 -1.16 5.48 -29.86
CA GLU A 86 -0.11 5.44 -30.88
C GLU A 86 -0.71 4.85 -32.16
N LEU A 87 -0.80 5.67 -33.21
CA LEU A 87 -1.24 5.26 -34.53
C LEU A 87 -0.01 5.14 -35.44
N ASP A 88 0.39 3.91 -35.75
CA ASP A 88 1.57 3.64 -36.58
C ASP A 88 1.21 3.56 -38.07
N LEU A 89 1.58 4.59 -38.84
CA LEU A 89 1.35 4.61 -40.28
C LEU A 89 2.60 4.21 -41.09
N GLN A 90 3.71 3.81 -40.45
CA GLN A 90 4.92 3.37 -41.15
C GLN A 90 4.65 2.24 -42.17
N PRO A 91 3.81 1.21 -41.89
CA PRO A 91 3.48 0.18 -42.86
C PRO A 91 2.80 0.70 -44.14
N ARG A 92 2.26 1.92 -44.09
CA ARG A 92 1.57 2.61 -45.19
C ARG A 92 2.38 3.77 -45.75
N GLY A 93 3.68 3.87 -45.40
CA GLY A 93 4.58 4.95 -45.83
C GLY A 93 4.39 6.28 -45.10
N GLY A 94 3.64 6.28 -43.99
CA GLY A 94 3.46 7.45 -43.12
C GLY A 94 4.41 7.45 -41.92
N GLY A 95 4.06 8.24 -40.89
CA GLY A 95 4.79 8.32 -39.62
C GLY A 95 4.02 7.76 -38.44
N LEU A 96 4.61 7.85 -37.25
CA LEU A 96 3.95 7.53 -35.98
C LEU A 96 3.23 8.78 -35.45
N ILE A 97 1.93 8.67 -35.18
CA ILE A 97 1.15 9.73 -34.54
C ILE A 97 0.84 9.32 -33.10
N GLN A 98 1.28 10.15 -32.16
CA GLN A 98 1.05 9.91 -30.74
C GLN A 98 0.15 11.01 -30.14
N ARG A 99 -0.80 10.59 -29.32
CA ARG A 99 -1.65 11.45 -28.49
C ARG A 99 -1.74 10.89 -27.08
N THR A 100 -1.87 11.77 -26.10
CA THR A 100 -1.97 11.38 -24.70
C THR A 100 -3.14 12.13 -24.06
N SER A 101 -3.91 11.44 -23.23
CA SER A 101 -5.00 12.04 -22.48
C SER A 101 -4.48 13.07 -21.48
N GLN A 102 -5.39 13.90 -20.96
CA GLN A 102 -5.07 14.66 -19.75
C GLN A 102 -4.74 13.67 -18.60
N PRO A 103 -3.72 13.96 -17.79
CA PRO A 103 -3.38 13.15 -16.64
C PRO A 103 -4.48 13.23 -15.57
N GLN A 104 -4.77 12.11 -14.91
CA GLN A 104 -5.70 12.05 -13.78
C GLN A 104 -4.99 11.49 -12.54
N VAL A 105 -5.29 12.09 -11.39
CA VAL A 105 -4.80 11.62 -10.08
C VAL A 105 -5.88 10.75 -9.46
N LEU A 106 -5.48 9.60 -8.94
CA LEU A 106 -6.34 8.75 -8.13
C LEU A 106 -6.18 9.15 -6.67
N GLU A 107 -7.27 9.53 -6.01
CA GLU A 107 -7.24 9.83 -4.57
C GLU A 107 -7.21 8.54 -3.77
N ILE A 108 -6.29 8.42 -2.83
CA ILE A 108 -6.07 7.17 -2.09
C ILE A 108 -6.30 7.39 -0.61
N HIS A 109 -7.22 6.61 -0.06
CA HIS A 109 -7.52 6.59 1.36
C HIS A 109 -6.91 5.37 2.04
N GLU A 110 -6.38 5.57 3.23
CA GLU A 110 -5.96 4.45 4.07
C GLU A 110 -7.19 3.69 4.58
N PRO A 111 -7.15 2.36 4.62
CA PRO A 111 -8.23 1.58 5.23
C PRO A 111 -8.31 1.95 6.70
N MET A 112 -9.50 2.31 7.17
CA MET A 112 -9.74 2.41 8.61
C MET A 112 -9.46 1.04 9.24
N PRO A 113 -8.69 0.99 10.34
CA PRO A 113 -8.48 -0.25 11.04
C PRO A 113 -9.85 -0.75 11.51
N ASP A 114 -10.19 -1.99 11.14
CA ASP A 114 -11.40 -2.63 11.62
C ASP A 114 -11.46 -2.52 13.15
N ASN A 115 -12.62 -2.12 13.70
CA ASN A 115 -12.83 -2.00 15.14
C ASN A 115 -12.38 -3.27 15.86
N GLN A 116 -12.58 -4.44 15.25
CA GLN A 116 -12.15 -5.71 15.80
C GLN A 116 -10.61 -5.79 15.92
N MET A 117 -9.87 -5.30 14.93
CA MET A 117 -8.39 -5.26 14.96
C MET A 117 -7.89 -4.31 16.07
N VAL A 118 -8.50 -3.14 16.22
CA VAL A 118 -8.14 -2.19 17.28
C VAL A 118 -8.40 -2.78 18.67
N ILE A 119 -9.56 -3.42 18.87
CA ILE A 119 -9.92 -4.08 20.12
C ILE A 119 -8.92 -5.19 20.44
N ILE A 120 -8.57 -6.05 19.48
CA ILE A 120 -7.59 -7.12 19.68
C ILE A 120 -6.23 -6.55 20.12
N ILE A 121 -5.74 -5.51 19.44
CA ILE A 121 -4.47 -4.87 19.79
C ILE A 121 -4.53 -4.28 21.22
N ALA A 122 -5.63 -3.62 21.59
CA ALA A 122 -5.82 -3.09 22.93
C ALA A 122 -5.84 -4.20 24.00
N VAL A 123 -6.56 -5.30 23.77
CA VAL A 123 -6.61 -6.43 24.71
C VAL A 123 -5.24 -7.08 24.87
N VAL A 124 -4.55 -7.38 23.76
CA VAL A 124 -3.22 -8.02 23.79
C VAL A 124 -2.20 -7.12 24.50
N SER A 125 -2.21 -5.81 24.23
CA SER A 125 -1.31 -4.87 24.91
C SER A 125 -1.59 -4.77 26.41
N VAL A 126 -2.84 -4.74 26.85
CA VAL A 126 -3.21 -4.76 28.28
C VAL A 126 -2.75 -6.07 28.95
N LEU A 127 -3.00 -7.22 28.32
CA LEU A 127 -2.57 -8.51 28.86
C LEU A 127 -1.04 -8.60 29.01
N LEU A 128 -0.29 -8.10 28.02
CA LEU A 128 1.17 -8.04 28.08
C LEU A 128 1.65 -7.11 29.20
N LEU A 129 1.04 -5.94 29.37
CA LEU A 129 1.38 -5.01 30.47
C LEU A 129 1.12 -5.64 31.84
N LEU A 130 -0.01 -6.34 32.01
CA LEU A 130 -0.32 -7.06 33.25
C LEU A 130 0.70 -8.17 33.52
N PHE A 131 1.10 -8.92 32.49
CA PHE A 131 2.12 -9.96 32.62
C PHE A 131 3.48 -9.37 33.04
N VAL A 132 3.93 -8.30 32.38
CA VAL A 132 5.18 -7.60 32.72
C VAL A 132 5.13 -7.05 34.14
N ALA A 133 4.03 -6.41 34.54
CA ALA A 133 3.87 -5.89 35.90
C ALA A 133 3.91 -7.01 36.94
N SER A 134 3.26 -8.16 36.68
CA SER A 134 3.30 -9.33 37.57
C SER A 134 4.73 -9.85 37.75
N VAL A 135 5.50 -9.99 36.67
CA VAL A 135 6.92 -10.42 36.73
C VAL A 135 7.77 -9.43 37.54
N LEU A 136 7.60 -8.12 37.31
CA LEU A 136 8.32 -7.08 38.05
C LEU A 136 7.97 -7.09 39.54
N LEU A 137 6.69 -7.24 39.89
CA LEU A 137 6.26 -7.37 41.27
C LEU A 137 6.88 -8.62 41.92
N CYS A 138 6.83 -9.77 41.26
CA CYS A 138 7.49 -10.99 41.74
C CYS A 138 8.99 -10.79 41.97
N PHE A 139 9.68 -10.06 41.10
CA PHE A 139 11.09 -9.73 41.29
C PHE A 139 11.30 -8.82 42.50
N VAL A 140 10.53 -7.73 42.63
CA VAL A 140 10.63 -6.79 43.76
C VAL A 140 10.32 -7.48 45.08
N PHE A 141 9.24 -8.25 45.16
CA PHE A 141 8.90 -9.03 46.34
C PHE A 141 9.95 -10.10 46.63
N GLY A 142 10.50 -10.76 45.61
CA GLY A 142 11.62 -11.68 45.75
C GLY A 142 12.87 -11.02 46.31
N GLN A 143 13.23 -9.82 45.82
CA GLN A 143 14.35 -9.02 46.32
C GLN A 143 14.11 -8.57 47.77
N GLN A 144 12.94 -8.01 48.07
CA GLN A 144 12.57 -7.58 49.42
C GLN A 144 12.59 -8.75 50.41
N TRP A 145 12.08 -9.91 50.00
CA TRP A 145 12.10 -11.12 50.80
C TRP A 145 13.52 -11.66 50.99
N HIS A 146 14.36 -11.64 49.96
CA HIS A 146 15.78 -11.98 50.08
C HIS A 146 16.52 -11.02 51.02
N GLN A 147 16.25 -9.72 50.96
CA GLN A 147 16.82 -8.74 51.88
C GLN A 147 16.36 -8.98 53.33
N ARG A 148 15.05 -9.22 53.56
CA ARG A 148 14.52 -9.57 54.88
C ARG A 148 15.16 -10.85 55.43
N ARG A 149 15.35 -11.87 54.60
CA ARG A 149 16.07 -13.09 55.01
C ARG A 149 17.55 -12.82 55.31
N ARG A 150 18.27 -12.07 54.47
CA ARG A 150 19.69 -11.71 54.71
C ARG A 150 19.89 -10.87 55.97
N GLY A 151 18.93 -10.02 56.34
CA GLY A 151 18.92 -9.33 57.63
C GLY A 151 19.00 -10.29 58.82
N ASN A 152 18.30 -11.43 58.77
CA ASN A 152 18.30 -12.40 59.87
C ASN A 152 19.63 -13.20 59.98
N TYR A 153 20.31 -13.45 58.85
CA TYR A 153 21.65 -14.07 58.86
C TYR A 153 22.73 -13.13 59.42
N GLY A 154 22.61 -11.81 59.21
CA GLY A 154 23.48 -10.81 59.83
C GLY A 154 23.37 -10.76 61.36
N VAL A 155 22.14 -10.88 61.89
CA VAL A 155 21.86 -10.86 63.34
C VAL A 155 22.39 -12.12 64.04
N GLN A 156 22.29 -13.29 63.42
CA GLN A 156 22.88 -14.54 63.96
C GLN A 156 24.42 -14.54 63.94
N ALA A 157 25.06 -13.91 62.97
CA ALA A 157 26.51 -13.76 62.92
C ALA A 157 27.03 -12.74 63.96
N ALA A 158 26.26 -11.68 64.23
CA ALA A 158 26.55 -10.71 65.29
C ALA A 158 26.40 -11.32 66.69
N TRP A 159 25.34 -12.11 66.93
CA TRP A 159 25.14 -12.83 68.20
C TRP A 159 26.26 -13.83 68.50
N ARG A 160 26.77 -14.54 67.48
CA ARG A 160 27.91 -15.47 67.64
C ARG A 160 29.22 -14.76 68.01
N ARG A 161 29.42 -13.50 67.60
CA ARG A 161 30.58 -12.70 68.02
C ARG A 161 30.47 -12.21 69.46
N LEU A 162 29.32 -11.68 69.87
CA LEU A 162 29.06 -11.25 71.25
C LEU A 162 29.16 -12.39 72.28
N ARG A 163 28.73 -13.60 71.91
CA ARG A 163 28.82 -14.76 72.81
C ARG A 163 30.25 -15.28 73.01
N ARG A 164 31.19 -14.93 72.12
CA ARG A 164 32.62 -15.26 72.28
C ARG A 164 33.36 -14.25 73.16
N SER A 165 32.99 -12.97 73.13
CA SER A 165 33.62 -11.94 73.97
C SER A 165 33.25 -12.04 75.45
N TYR A 166 32.16 -12.71 75.81
CA TYR A 166 31.73 -12.91 77.21
C TYR A 166 32.28 -14.19 77.86
N ARG A 167 33.14 -14.94 77.15
CA ARG A 167 33.67 -16.25 77.57
C ARG A 167 35.21 -16.30 77.66
N ALA A 168 35.86 -15.14 77.57
CA ALA A 168 37.28 -14.92 77.85
C ALA A 168 37.38 -13.96 79.04
#